data_AF-A0A7W1HKW4-F1
#
_entry.id   AF-A0A7W1HKW4-F1
#
_cell.length_a   1.000
_cell.length_b   1.000
_cell.length_c   1.000
_cell.angle_alpha   90.00
_cell.angle_beta   90.00
_cell.angle_gamma   90.00
#
_symmetry.space_group_name_H-M   'P 1'
#
loop_
_entity.id
_entity.type
_entity.pdbx_description
1 polymer ?
#
loop_
_entity_poly.entity_id
_entity_poly.type
_entity_poly.pdbx_seq_one_letter_code
_entity_poly.pdbx_strand_id
1 'polypeptide(L)'
;METTNAILLRKRKLSDTSLIISWCTESLGTIETVAKGARRPKSVFAGKLDLFFEAEIQIKRSRRSHLHTLTEAVLHNPFGGIRENYLRTQAASFFVEWIEISTELEHPAPELFHLLQRAFGFLDTHDADLRAVRHFEKELARLAG
;
A
#
# COMPACT_ATOMS: atom_id res chain seq x y z
N MET A 1 -0.44 7.49 19.33
CA MET A 1 -0.42 7.55 17.86
C MET A 1 0.63 6.54 17.44
N GLU A 2 0.34 5.74 16.42
CA GLU A 2 1.25 4.70 15.93
C GLU A 2 1.83 5.16 14.58
N THR A 3 3.11 4.91 14.37
CA THR A 3 3.83 5.23 13.13
C THR A 3 4.38 3.94 12.53
N THR A 4 4.28 3.78 11.21
CA THR A 4 4.76 2.60 10.49
C THR A 4 5.02 2.92 9.02
N ASN A 5 5.92 2.18 8.39
CA ASN A 5 6.07 2.19 6.93
C ASN A 5 4.89 1.46 6.30
N ALA A 6 4.40 1.99 5.18
CA ALA A 6 3.21 1.49 4.54
C ALA A 6 3.26 1.67 3.02
N ILE A 7 2.74 0.68 2.29
CA ILE A 7 2.51 0.74 0.86
C ILE A 7 1.01 0.89 0.61
N LEU A 8 0.64 1.90 -0.17
CA LEU A 8 -0.75 2.17 -0.51
C LEU A 8 -1.28 1.13 -1.51
N LEU A 9 -2.19 0.28 -1.05
CA LEU A 9 -2.79 -0.79 -1.87
C LEU A 9 -3.99 -0.29 -2.67
N ARG A 10 -4.94 0.36 -2.00
CA ARG A 10 -6.18 0.84 -2.61
C ARG A 10 -6.60 2.19 -2.05
N LYS A 11 -7.30 2.96 -2.88
CA LYS A 11 -7.85 4.27 -2.54
C LYS A 11 -9.30 4.35 -3.00
N ARG A 12 -10.21 4.66 -2.08
CA ARG A 12 -11.66 4.74 -2.33
C ARG A 12 -12.22 6.07 -1.83
N LYS A 13 -13.17 6.66 -2.56
CA LYS A 13 -13.88 7.87 -2.11
C LYS A 13 -14.78 7.52 -0.93
N LEU A 14 -14.59 8.19 0.21
CA LEU A 14 -15.51 8.12 1.35
C LEU A 14 -16.53 9.26 1.30
N SER A 15 -16.08 10.46 0.97
CA SER A 15 -16.90 11.65 0.84
C SER A 15 -16.31 12.60 -0.19
N ASP A 16 -16.90 13.78 -0.38
CA ASP A 16 -16.33 14.78 -1.28
C ASP A 16 -14.93 15.24 -0.86
N THR A 17 -14.62 15.15 0.44
CA THR A 17 -13.34 15.62 0.97
C THR A 17 -12.42 14.52 1.49
N SER A 18 -12.94 13.31 1.73
CA SER A 18 -12.21 12.23 2.42
C SER A 18 -12.06 10.97 1.58
N LEU A 19 -11.02 10.20 1.89
CA LEU A 19 -10.69 8.94 1.23
C LEU A 19 -10.55 7.83 2.28
N ILE A 20 -10.96 6.61 1.92
CA ILE A 20 -10.51 5.37 2.58
C ILE A 20 -9.29 4.87 1.83
N ILE A 21 -8.28 4.44 2.58
CA ILE A 21 -7.02 3.92 2.06
C ILE A 21 -6.71 2.60 2.73
N SER A 22 -6.47 1.58 1.91
CA SER A 22 -5.94 0.28 2.33
C SER A 22 -4.41 0.31 2.24
N TRP A 23 -3.74 -0.18 3.28
CA TRP A 23 -2.30 -0.18 3.41
C TRP A 23 -1.80 -1.59 3.71
N CYS A 24 -0.72 -2.01 3.06
CA CYS A 24 0.15 -3.06 3.58
C CYS A 24 1.20 -2.36 4.43
N THR A 25 1.27 -2.67 5.73
CA THR A 25 2.20 -2.00 6.65
C THR A 25 3.25 -2.95 7.17
N GLU A 26 4.41 -2.40 7.54
CA GLU A 26 5.53 -3.17 8.09
C GLU A 26 5.19 -3.79 9.45
N SER A 27 4.46 -3.07 10.31
CA SER A 27 4.26 -3.49 11.71
C SER A 27 2.82 -3.69 12.16
N LEU A 28 1.83 -3.26 11.37
CA LEU A 28 0.42 -3.27 11.78
C LEU A 28 -0.45 -4.23 10.95
N GLY A 29 0.16 -4.96 10.01
CA GLY A 29 -0.55 -5.81 9.04
C GLY A 29 -1.22 -4.99 7.93
N THR A 30 -2.22 -5.59 7.29
CA THR A 30 -3.08 -4.88 6.34
C THR A 30 -4.15 -4.10 7.09
N ILE A 31 -4.21 -2.78 6.92
CA ILE A 31 -5.13 -1.90 7.65
C ILE A 31 -5.87 -0.93 6.74
N GLU A 32 -7.02 -0.43 7.20
CA GLU A 32 -7.74 0.65 6.53
C GLU A 32 -7.73 1.94 7.34
N THR A 33 -7.55 3.07 6.65
CA THR A 33 -7.55 4.39 7.27
C THR A 33 -8.45 5.38 6.52
N VAL A 34 -8.99 6.36 7.25
CA VAL A 34 -9.64 7.54 6.67
C VAL A 34 -8.65 8.69 6.65
N ALA A 35 -8.35 9.17 5.46
CA ALA A 35 -7.64 10.44 5.25
C ALA A 35 -8.67 11.57 5.12
N LYS A 36 -8.96 12.24 6.25
CA LYS A 36 -9.95 13.31 6.32
C LYS A 36 -9.46 14.55 5.59
N GLY A 37 -10.27 15.09 4.69
CA GLY A 37 -9.90 16.30 3.94
C GLY A 37 -8.79 16.07 2.91
N ALA A 38 -8.44 14.83 2.59
CA ALA A 38 -7.40 14.47 1.62
C ALA A 38 -7.66 14.97 0.19
N ARG A 39 -8.92 15.27 -0.17
CA ARG A 39 -9.29 15.80 -1.49
C ARG A 39 -9.36 17.33 -1.56
N ARG A 40 -9.07 18.03 -0.46
CA ARG A 40 -9.06 19.51 -0.44
C ARG A 40 -7.80 20.04 -1.15
N PRO A 41 -7.87 21.16 -1.89
CA PRO A 41 -6.71 21.69 -2.62
C PRO A 41 -5.47 21.97 -1.75
N LYS A 42 -5.66 22.38 -0.49
CA LYS A 42 -4.59 22.65 0.48
C LYS A 42 -4.44 21.56 1.54
N SER A 43 -4.72 20.31 1.17
CA SER A 43 -4.62 19.18 2.10
C SER A 43 -3.16 18.84 2.41
N VAL A 44 -2.87 18.46 3.65
CA VAL A 44 -1.56 17.90 4.05
C VAL A 44 -1.20 16.62 3.30
N PHE A 45 -2.21 15.98 2.70
CA PHE A 45 -2.10 14.74 1.94
C PHE A 45 -2.00 14.95 0.42
N ALA A 46 -2.07 16.20 -0.06
CA ALA A 46 -2.01 16.48 -1.50
C ALA A 46 -0.67 16.00 -2.09
N GLY A 47 -0.74 15.18 -3.15
CA GLY A 47 0.44 14.61 -3.82
C GLY A 47 1.13 13.47 -3.06
N LYS A 48 0.67 13.09 -1.86
CA LYS A 48 1.32 12.07 -1.02
C LYS A 48 0.58 10.73 -0.99
N LEU A 49 -0.62 10.67 -1.57
CA LEU A 49 -1.50 9.50 -1.51
C LEU A 49 -1.90 9.07 -2.91
N ASP A 50 -1.15 8.13 -3.47
CA ASP A 50 -1.47 7.48 -4.73
C ASP A 50 -1.13 5.98 -4.66
N LEU A 51 -1.72 5.18 -5.56
CA LEU A 51 -1.48 3.74 -5.64
C LEU A 51 0.02 3.42 -5.67
N PHE A 52 0.39 2.35 -4.97
CA PHE A 52 1.74 1.80 -4.87
C PHE A 52 2.73 2.64 -4.06
N PHE A 53 2.40 3.88 -3.70
CA PHE A 53 3.31 4.74 -2.95
C PHE A 53 3.70 4.10 -1.61
N GLU A 54 5.00 4.10 -1.35
CA GLU A 54 5.57 3.81 -0.04
C GLU A 54 5.67 5.11 0.75
N ALA A 55 5.12 5.10 1.96
CA ALA A 55 5.12 6.24 2.86
C ALA A 55 5.26 5.78 4.31
N GLU A 56 5.86 6.61 5.14
CA GLU A 56 5.67 6.52 6.58
C GLU A 56 4.34 7.18 6.91
N ILE A 57 3.48 6.44 7.61
CA ILE A 57 2.15 6.91 8.00
C ILE A 57 2.05 7.00 9.52
N GLN A 58 1.37 8.03 9.98
CA GLN A 58 0.94 8.12 11.37
C GLN A 58 -0.57 7.91 11.45
N ILE A 59 -0.99 7.04 12.36
CA ILE A 59 -2.39 6.69 12.53
C ILE A 59 -2.86 6.89 13.98
N LYS A 60 -4.17 7.15 14.08
CA LYS A 60 -4.95 7.02 15.30
C LYS A 60 -5.90 5.84 15.16
N ARG A 61 -5.62 4.76 15.92
CA ARG A 61 -6.48 3.57 15.98
C ARG A 61 -7.91 3.94 16.38
N SER A 62 -8.87 3.31 15.72
CA SER A 62 -10.28 3.39 16.09
C SER A 62 -10.56 2.40 17.21
N ARG A 63 -11.40 2.79 18.18
CA ARG A 63 -11.87 1.90 19.25
C ARG A 63 -13.17 1.17 18.90
N ARG A 64 -13.77 1.50 17.76
CA ARG A 64 -15.15 1.09 17.39
C ARG A 64 -15.21 0.34 16.05
N SER A 65 -14.12 0.31 15.29
CA SER A 65 -14.07 -0.27 13.94
C SER A 65 -12.64 -0.54 13.49
N HIS A 66 -12.48 -1.35 12.44
CA HIS A 66 -11.22 -1.57 11.71
C HIS A 66 -10.80 -0.38 10.82
N LEU A 67 -11.58 0.70 10.84
CA LEU A 67 -11.32 1.88 10.04
C LEU A 67 -10.69 2.97 10.91
N HIS A 68 -9.37 3.09 10.80
CA HIS A 68 -8.57 4.02 11.61
C HIS A 68 -8.55 5.42 10.99
N THR A 69 -7.96 6.40 11.68
CA THR A 69 -7.77 7.76 11.12
C THR A 69 -6.31 7.96 10.75
N LEU A 70 -6.05 8.35 9.50
CA LEU A 70 -4.73 8.80 9.05
C LEU A 70 -4.53 10.24 9.53
N THR A 71 -3.45 10.48 10.28
CA THR A 71 -3.10 11.82 10.79
C THR A 71 -2.00 12.46 9.97
N GLU A 72 -1.01 11.68 9.54
CA GLU A 72 0.12 12.15 8.75
C GLU A 72 0.55 11.09 7.74
N ALA A 73 1.14 11.54 6.62
CA ALA A 73 1.80 10.69 5.65
C ALA A 73 3.01 11.45 5.09
N VAL A 74 4.16 10.79 5.11
CA VAL A 74 5.42 11.25 4.53
C VAL A 74 5.79 10.29 3.41
N LEU A 75 5.74 10.78 2.16
CA LEU A 75 6.07 9.96 0.99
C LEU A 75 7.57 9.64 0.99
N HIS A 76 7.90 8.35 0.91
CA HIS A 76 9.28 7.87 0.76
C HIS A 76 9.60 7.51 -0.68
N ASN A 77 8.75 6.68 -1.30
CA ASN A 77 8.97 6.23 -2.67
C ASN A 77 7.66 6.23 -3.46
N PRO A 78 7.56 7.02 -4.56
CA PRO A 78 6.38 6.97 -5.42
C PRO A 78 6.38 5.76 -6.39
N PHE A 79 7.51 5.07 -6.56
CA PHE A 79 7.73 4.06 -7.61
C PHE A 79 7.22 4.53 -8.99
N GLY A 80 7.73 5.68 -9.44
CA GLY A 80 7.23 6.40 -10.62
C GLY A 80 7.22 5.54 -11.89
N GLY A 81 8.23 4.69 -12.07
CA GLY A 81 8.39 3.83 -13.24
C GLY A 81 7.31 2.75 -13.38
N ILE A 82 6.58 2.42 -12.31
CA ILE A 82 5.41 1.52 -12.40
C ILE A 82 4.34 2.11 -13.31
N ARG A 83 4.14 3.44 -13.27
CA ARG A 83 3.09 4.15 -14.02
C ARG A 83 3.48 4.48 -15.46
N GLU A 84 4.76 4.38 -15.77
CA GLU A 84 5.29 4.67 -17.11
C GLU A 84 5.06 3.50 -18.09
N ASN A 85 4.77 2.30 -17.59
CA ASN A 85 4.51 1.13 -18.41
C ASN A 85 3.25 0.38 -17.94
N TYR A 86 2.34 0.13 -18.87
CA TYR A 86 1.10 -0.61 -18.62
C TYR A 86 1.34 -1.99 -17.97
N LEU A 87 2.32 -2.75 -18.45
CA LEU A 87 2.61 -4.10 -17.93
C LEU A 87 3.14 -4.04 -16.49
N ARG A 88 3.93 -3.01 -16.14
CA ARG A 88 4.39 -2.78 -14.76
C ARG A 88 3.22 -2.45 -13.85
N THR A 89 2.33 -1.57 -14.29
CA THR A 89 1.09 -1.25 -13.56
C THR A 89 0.19 -2.48 -13.38
N GLN A 90 0.04 -3.31 -14.41
CA GLN A 90 -0.73 -4.53 -14.35
C GLN A 90 -0.15 -5.52 -13.33
N ALA A 91 1.16 -5.76 -13.38
CA ALA A 91 1.84 -6.64 -12.42
C ALA A 91 1.77 -6.11 -11.00
N ALA A 92 1.97 -4.81 -10.78
CA ALA A 92 1.81 -4.19 -9.47
C ALA A 92 0.40 -4.37 -8.91
N SER A 93 -0.63 -4.20 -9.75
CA SER A 93 -2.03 -4.42 -9.36
C SER A 93 -2.30 -5.87 -8.99
N PHE A 94 -1.75 -6.81 -9.75
CA PHE A 94 -1.83 -8.24 -9.44
C PHE A 94 -1.16 -8.56 -8.10
N PHE A 95 0.05 -8.03 -7.84
CA PHE A 95 0.75 -8.24 -6.57
C PHE A 95 -0.05 -7.71 -5.38
N VAL A 96 -0.73 -6.56 -5.52
CA VAL A 96 -1.64 -6.03 -4.49
C VAL A 96 -2.78 -7.01 -4.20
N GLU A 97 -3.45 -7.53 -5.23
CA GLU A 97 -4.55 -8.48 -5.05
C GLU A 97 -4.11 -9.73 -4.29
N TRP A 98 -2.94 -10.26 -4.63
CA TRP A 98 -2.37 -11.42 -3.94
C TRP A 98 -2.02 -11.13 -2.48
N ILE A 99 -1.40 -9.98 -2.19
CA ILE A 99 -1.14 -9.57 -0.80
C ILE A 99 -2.44 -9.49 -0.02
N GLU A 100 -3.47 -8.83 -0.55
CA GLU A 100 -4.74 -8.69 0.15
C GLU A 100 -5.43 -10.03 0.45
N ILE A 101 -5.33 -11.02 -0.45
CA ILE A 101 -5.90 -12.36 -0.25
C ILE A 101 -5.06 -13.19 0.72
N SER A 102 -3.74 -12.97 0.77
CA SER A 102 -2.81 -13.71 1.63
C SER A 102 -2.64 -13.10 3.03
N THR A 103 -3.12 -11.88 3.27
CA THR A 103 -3.02 -11.22 4.59
C THR A 103 -4.33 -11.29 5.37
N GLU A 104 -4.24 -11.58 6.67
CA GLU A 104 -5.34 -11.31 7.59
C GLU A 104 -5.31 -9.85 8.05
N LEU A 105 -6.49 -9.24 8.22
CA LEU A 105 -6.63 -7.85 8.66
C LEU A 105 -6.00 -7.63 10.03
N GLU A 106 -5.22 -6.55 10.15
CA GLU A 106 -4.53 -6.16 11.39
C GLU A 106 -3.58 -7.23 11.98
N HIS A 107 -3.24 -8.27 11.21
CA HIS A 107 -2.25 -9.27 11.60
C HIS A 107 -0.88 -8.89 11.02
N PRO A 108 0.14 -8.60 11.87
CA PRO A 108 1.47 -8.24 11.38
C PRO A 108 2.08 -9.34 10.50
N ALA A 109 2.46 -8.96 9.28
CA ALA A 109 3.13 -9.82 8.31
C ALA A 109 4.29 -9.05 7.63
N PRO A 110 5.35 -8.71 8.39
CA PRO A 110 6.44 -7.87 7.90
C PRO A 110 7.12 -8.45 6.65
N GLU A 111 7.18 -9.78 6.52
CA GLU A 111 7.75 -10.45 5.36
C GLU A 111 6.99 -10.15 4.07
N LEU A 112 5.66 -10.03 4.16
CA LEU A 112 4.79 -9.70 3.03
C LEU A 112 4.93 -8.23 2.62
N PHE A 113 5.07 -7.33 3.60
CA PHE A 113 5.41 -5.93 3.35
C PHE A 113 6.75 -5.83 2.58
N HIS A 114 7.80 -6.47 3.07
CA HIS A 114 9.11 -6.44 2.42
C HIS A 114 9.11 -7.13 1.05
N LEU A 115 8.31 -8.19 0.86
CA LEU A 115 8.12 -8.80 -0.45
C LEU A 115 7.51 -7.81 -1.44
N LEU A 116 6.43 -7.12 -1.05
CA LEU A 116 5.77 -6.12 -1.90
C LEU A 116 6.69 -4.92 -2.18
N GLN A 117 7.42 -4.44 -1.18
CA GLN A 117 8.40 -3.36 -1.31
C GLN A 117 9.49 -3.71 -2.35
N ARG A 118 10.08 -4.92 -2.25
CA ARG A 118 11.06 -5.39 -3.23
C ARG A 118 10.47 -5.55 -4.63
N ALA A 119 9.25 -6.07 -4.72
CA ALA A 119 8.56 -6.25 -5.99
C ALA A 119 8.31 -4.91 -6.69
N PHE A 120 7.87 -3.88 -5.94
CA PHE A 120 7.66 -2.54 -6.50
C PHE A 120 8.97 -1.85 -6.84
N GLY A 121 10.02 -1.99 -6.03
CA GLY A 121 11.37 -1.52 -6.38
C GLY A 121 11.91 -2.16 -7.67
N PHE A 122 11.63 -3.44 -7.91
CA PHE A 122 11.96 -4.11 -9.16
C PHE A 122 11.16 -3.54 -10.33
N LEU A 123 9.83 -3.45 -10.20
CA LEU A 123 8.93 -2.92 -11.23
C LEU A 123 9.18 -1.44 -11.54
N ASP A 124 9.74 -0.66 -10.61
CA ASP A 124 10.09 0.74 -10.86
C ASP A 124 11.16 0.88 -11.96
N THR A 125 12.06 -0.11 -12.08
CA THR A 125 13.22 -0.04 -12.97
C THR A 125 13.22 -1.09 -14.09
N HIS A 126 12.39 -2.13 -13.99
CA HIS A 126 12.36 -3.26 -14.92
C HIS A 126 10.97 -3.52 -15.46
N ASP A 127 10.89 -4.03 -16.69
CA ASP A 127 9.62 -4.46 -17.25
C ASP A 127 9.11 -5.74 -16.59
N ALA A 128 7.80 -5.82 -16.40
CA ALA A 128 7.15 -7.00 -15.87
C ALA A 128 7.10 -8.10 -16.95
N ASP A 129 7.86 -9.16 -16.75
CA ASP A 129 7.74 -10.40 -17.51
C ASP A 129 7.09 -11.50 -16.67
N LEU A 130 6.80 -12.64 -17.31
CA LEU A 130 6.21 -13.79 -16.63
C LEU A 130 7.11 -14.36 -15.52
N ARG A 131 8.42 -14.13 -15.59
CA ARG A 131 9.37 -14.61 -14.57
C ARG A 131 9.25 -13.79 -13.29
N ALA A 132 9.12 -12.47 -13.40
CA ALA A 132 8.89 -11.59 -12.27
C ALA A 132 7.58 -11.96 -11.54
N VAL A 133 6.51 -12.21 -12.29
CA VAL A 133 5.21 -12.62 -11.73
C VAL A 133 5.32 -13.97 -11.01
N ARG A 134 5.89 -14.99 -11.66
CA ARG A 134 6.06 -16.32 -11.05
C ARG A 134 7.00 -16.31 -9.85
N HIS A 135 8.02 -15.45 -9.86
CA HIS A 135 8.91 -15.27 -8.73
C HIS A 135 8.14 -14.73 -7.53
N PHE A 136 7.31 -13.71 -7.74
CA PHE A 136 6.46 -13.15 -6.69
C PHE A 136 5.49 -14.20 -6.13
N GLU A 137 4.77 -14.93 -6.98
CA GLU A 137 3.84 -16.00 -6.56
C GLU A 137 4.54 -17.07 -5.73
N LYS A 138 5.74 -17.50 -6.16
CA LYS A 138 6.52 -18.51 -5.45
C LYS A 138 6.97 -18.02 -4.07
N GLU A 139 7.48 -16.80 -3.97
CA GLU A 139 7.92 -16.25 -2.68
C GLU A 139 6.73 -15.99 -1.75
N LEU A 140 5.59 -15.55 -2.30
CA LEU A 140 4.36 -15.39 -1.54
C LEU A 140 3.88 -16.72 -0.96
N ALA A 141 3.80 -17.78 -1.79
CA ALA A 141 3.42 -19.12 -1.33
C ALA A 141 4.37 -19.63 -0.24
N ARG A 142 5.68 -19.41 -0.41
CA ARG A 142 6.68 -19.79 0.61
C ARG A 142 6.47 -19.08 1.95
N LEU A 143 6.04 -17.82 1.93
CA LEU A 143 5.78 -17.04 3.15
C LEU A 143 4.42 -17.37 3.78
N ALA A 144 3.43 -17.77 2.99
CA ALA A 144 2.10 -18.13 3.46
C ALA A 144 2.01 -19.52 4.11
N GLY A 145 3.01 -20.41 3.86
CA GLY A 145 3.07 -21.78 4.39
C GLY A 145 2.45 -22.82 3.45
#